data_AF-A0A1D6J6X6-F1
#
_entry.id   AF-A0A1D6J6X6-F1
#
_cell.length_a   1.000
_cell.length_b   1.000
_cell.length_c   1.000
_cell.angle_alpha   90.00
_cell.angle_beta   90.00
_cell.angle_gamma   90.00
#
_symmetry.space_group_name_H-M   'P 1'
#
loop_
_entity.id
_entity.type
_entity.pdbx_description
1 polymer ?
#
loop_
_entity_poly.entity_id
_entity_poly.type
_entity_poly.pdbx_seq_one_letter_code
_entity_poly.pdbx_strand_id
1 'polypeptide(L)'
;MILNLMSETAKSYDISQPLQEINESVRLAFLNSFLDFAGYLERFGGELTENRPNKENNYVSNGYINGTRETFVNTDGDLHKKLLVVLSNIGYCKAELSEELYSKYRHIWSPVRNNEERSSDMRDLRTSFSALEEKVLDQYTFAKSNLIRSAAQSYLLDSGIYWGAAPMVKGIRDATLDLLHILVAVHAEVYSGARPLLEKTMKILVEGLVDIFLSVFHENKTKDIRLLDANGFCQLMLELEYFETVLHTYFSPEAQQAMKSLQENLLEKACESVAEAMENPGHQRRPTRGSEDTASDDRQPSVSPDDLLVLAQQCSSDLLQGELERTRLNIACFMESTLQPTAAPAGPKPAAHSSYQAQHAPVQTSSPSFRRQQTGTSSPVVSRRRR
;
A
#
# COMPACT_ATOMS: atom_id res chain seq x y z
N MET A 1 65.97 19.99 37.46
CA MET A 1 65.54 20.67 36.21
C MET A 1 65.02 19.68 35.16
N ILE A 2 65.76 18.60 34.85
CA ILE A 2 65.31 17.55 33.90
C ILE A 2 64.04 16.80 34.38
N LEU A 3 63.91 16.52 35.68
CA LEU A 3 62.72 15.88 36.26
C LEU A 3 61.46 16.77 36.25
N ASN A 4 61.62 18.11 36.26
CA ASN A 4 60.49 19.04 36.11
C ASN A 4 60.10 19.22 34.64
N LEU A 5 61.06 19.16 33.72
CA LEU A 5 60.75 19.12 32.30
C LEU A 5 59.97 17.85 31.94
N MET A 6 60.36 16.67 32.46
CA MET A 6 59.62 15.43 32.21
C MET A 6 58.21 15.39 32.86
N SER A 7 58.00 16.09 33.98
CA SER A 7 56.66 16.21 34.60
C SER A 7 55.81 17.31 33.93
N GLU A 8 56.42 18.32 33.33
CA GLU A 8 55.75 19.30 32.47
C GLU A 8 55.42 18.72 31.09
N THR A 9 56.21 17.81 30.52
CA THR A 9 55.83 17.03 29.31
C THR A 9 54.78 15.96 29.62
N ALA A 10 54.71 15.44 30.85
CA ALA A 10 53.62 14.56 31.28
C ALA A 10 52.31 15.32 31.59
N LYS A 11 52.41 16.63 31.85
CA LYS A 11 51.28 17.58 31.95
C LYS A 11 50.98 18.29 30.63
N SER A 12 51.81 18.12 29.60
CA SER A 12 51.59 18.72 28.29
C SER A 12 50.50 17.95 27.58
N TYR A 13 49.27 18.43 27.70
CA TYR A 13 48.11 18.08 26.90
C TYR A 13 47.92 16.58 26.69
N ASP A 14 47.01 15.99 27.45
CA ASP A 14 46.39 14.74 27.04
C ASP A 14 45.52 15.01 25.79
N ILE A 15 46.17 15.16 24.62
CA ILE A 15 45.53 15.43 23.31
C ILE A 15 44.54 14.30 22.96
N SER A 16 44.66 13.14 23.60
CA SER A 16 43.77 12.01 23.40
C SER A 16 42.32 12.36 23.72
N GLN A 17 42.06 13.12 24.79
CA GLN A 17 40.71 13.47 25.20
C GLN A 17 40.02 14.45 24.22
N PRO A 18 40.60 15.62 23.86
CA PRO A 18 40.03 16.48 22.83
C PRO A 18 39.88 15.80 21.46
N LEU A 19 40.81 14.91 21.10
CA LEU A 19 40.74 14.17 19.84
C LEU A 19 39.62 13.13 19.85
N GLN A 20 39.38 12.48 20.99
CA GLN A 20 38.23 11.59 21.20
C GLN A 20 36.90 12.36 21.13
N GLU A 21 36.83 13.55 21.73
CA GLU A 21 35.64 14.43 21.64
C GLU A 21 35.36 14.88 20.20
N ILE A 22 36.40 15.22 19.43
CA ILE A 22 36.25 15.56 18.00
C ILE A 22 35.74 14.35 17.21
N ASN A 23 36.33 13.18 17.42
CA ASN A 23 35.91 11.95 16.74
C ASN A 23 34.44 11.63 17.03
N GLU A 24 34.05 11.70 18.30
CA GLU A 24 32.67 11.48 18.73
C GLU A 24 31.71 12.53 18.15
N SER A 25 32.12 13.79 18.10
CA SER A 25 31.34 14.86 17.47
C SER A 25 31.09 14.60 15.98
N VAL A 26 32.10 14.11 15.25
CA VAL A 26 31.94 13.74 13.82
C VAL A 26 31.00 12.55 13.67
N ARG A 27 31.13 11.52 14.52
CA ARG A 27 30.23 10.35 14.53
C ARG A 27 28.77 10.77 14.72
N LEU A 28 28.50 11.59 15.72
CA LEU A 28 27.15 12.08 16.01
C LEU A 28 26.62 12.99 14.90
N ALA A 29 27.44 13.88 14.35
CA ALA A 29 27.03 14.73 13.23
C ALA A 29 26.64 13.91 12.00
N PHE A 30 27.39 12.84 11.71
CA PHE A 30 27.04 11.91 10.64
C PHE A 30 25.66 11.26 10.87
N LEU A 31 25.43 10.67 12.05
CA LEU A 31 24.16 10.01 12.36
C LEU A 31 22.99 11.00 12.37
N ASN A 32 23.17 12.16 13.00
CA ASN A 32 22.15 13.20 13.05
C ASN A 32 21.76 13.69 11.66
N SER A 33 22.69 13.77 10.70
CA SER A 33 22.34 14.17 9.33
C SER A 33 21.33 13.23 8.66
N PHE A 34 21.42 11.93 8.91
CA PHE A 34 20.43 10.97 8.40
C PHE A 34 19.11 11.05 9.17
N LEU A 35 19.17 11.25 10.49
CA LEU A 35 17.96 11.41 11.30
C LEU A 35 17.20 12.69 10.94
N ASP A 36 17.91 13.79 10.70
CA ASP A 36 17.33 15.04 10.22
C ASP A 36 16.68 14.83 8.85
N PHE A 37 17.36 14.12 7.93
CA PHE A 37 16.79 13.77 6.63
C PHE A 37 15.54 12.88 6.76
N ALA A 38 15.56 11.89 7.65
CA ALA A 38 14.39 11.08 7.97
C ALA A 38 13.23 11.95 8.49
N GLY A 39 13.51 12.91 9.38
CA GLY A 39 12.52 13.87 9.86
C GLY A 39 11.93 14.75 8.74
N TYR A 40 12.74 15.16 7.75
CA TYR A 40 12.24 15.85 6.56
C TYR A 40 11.32 14.97 5.71
N LEU A 41 11.70 13.70 5.48
CA LEU A 41 10.87 12.76 4.74
C LEU A 41 9.54 12.49 5.44
N GLU A 42 9.55 12.38 6.77
CA GLU A 42 8.35 12.23 7.59
C GLU A 42 7.40 13.41 7.45
N ARG A 43 7.93 14.63 7.61
CA ARG A 43 7.15 15.86 7.47
C ARG A 43 6.59 15.99 6.05
N PHE A 44 7.40 15.71 5.04
CA PHE A 44 6.96 15.77 3.65
C PHE A 44 5.85 14.74 3.38
N GLY A 45 5.99 13.50 3.86
CA GLY A 45 4.92 12.49 3.80
C GLY A 45 3.62 12.95 4.48
N GLY A 46 3.72 13.51 5.69
CA GLY A 46 2.59 14.06 6.42
C GLY A 46 1.89 15.22 5.69
N GLU A 47 2.65 16.19 5.18
CA GLU A 47 2.11 17.32 4.41
C GLU A 47 1.37 16.86 3.15
N LEU A 48 1.81 15.77 2.51
CA LEU A 48 1.08 15.20 1.39
C LEU A 48 -0.32 14.73 1.84
N THR A 49 -0.44 14.03 2.96
CA THR A 49 -1.74 13.56 3.46
C THR A 49 -2.68 14.67 3.94
N GLU A 50 -2.16 15.72 4.56
CA GLU A 50 -2.97 16.84 5.10
C GLU A 50 -3.47 17.80 4.02
N ASN A 51 -2.77 17.93 2.89
CA ASN A 51 -3.17 18.79 1.77
C ASN A 51 -4.37 18.25 0.96
N ARG A 52 -5.05 17.20 1.44
CA ARG A 52 -6.33 16.75 0.89
C ARG A 52 -7.36 17.84 1.14
N PRO A 53 -7.90 18.52 0.10
CA PRO A 53 -8.89 19.57 0.34
C PRO A 53 -10.15 18.93 0.95
N ASN A 54 -10.42 19.26 2.22
CA ASN A 54 -11.66 18.95 2.93
C ASN A 54 -12.85 19.50 2.12
N LYS A 55 -13.46 18.65 1.28
CA LYS A 55 -14.62 18.99 0.45
C LYS A 55 -15.93 18.38 0.96
N GLU A 56 -16.04 18.14 2.26
CA GLU A 56 -17.30 17.69 2.86
C GLU A 56 -18.07 18.78 3.64
N ASN A 57 -17.53 19.99 3.81
CA ASN A 57 -18.12 20.93 4.77
C ASN A 57 -18.39 22.37 4.28
N ASN A 58 -18.64 22.61 2.99
CA ASN A 58 -19.18 23.91 2.55
C ASN A 58 -20.00 23.79 1.26
N TYR A 59 -21.28 23.46 1.39
CA TYR A 59 -22.29 23.84 0.39
C TYR A 59 -23.47 24.53 1.08
N VAL A 60 -23.25 25.78 1.49
CA VAL A 60 -24.30 26.79 1.56
C VAL A 60 -23.76 28.13 1.05
N SER A 61 -23.89 28.37 -0.27
CA SER A 61 -24.33 29.67 -0.83
C SER A 61 -24.24 29.69 -2.36
N ASN A 62 -25.43 29.58 -2.95
CA ASN A 62 -25.97 30.29 -4.12
C ASN A 62 -25.04 31.18 -4.98
N GLY A 63 -25.19 31.07 -6.31
CA GLY A 63 -25.06 32.21 -7.24
C GLY A 63 -24.03 32.06 -8.37
N TYR A 64 -24.52 31.75 -9.57
CA TYR A 64 -23.86 31.79 -10.89
C TYR A 64 -22.63 32.71 -11.03
N ILE A 65 -21.49 32.16 -11.51
CA ILE A 65 -20.66 32.76 -12.58
C ILE A 65 -20.00 31.64 -13.40
N ASN A 66 -20.22 31.69 -14.70
CA ASN A 66 -19.55 30.88 -15.73
C ASN A 66 -18.09 31.32 -15.88
N GLY A 67 -17.15 30.37 -15.97
CA GLY A 67 -15.81 30.63 -16.50
C GLY A 67 -14.72 29.81 -15.84
N THR A 68 -14.03 29.00 -16.64
CA THR A 68 -12.84 28.20 -16.29
C THR A 68 -13.11 26.95 -15.47
N ARG A 69 -13.54 25.89 -16.17
CA ARG A 69 -13.37 24.51 -15.71
C ARG A 69 -11.88 24.16 -15.77
N GLU A 70 -11.12 24.69 -14.82
CA GLU A 70 -9.77 24.20 -14.56
C GLU A 70 -9.87 22.76 -14.04
N THR A 71 -8.98 21.94 -14.58
CA THR A 71 -8.99 20.48 -14.55
C THR A 71 -8.68 19.95 -13.15
N PHE A 72 -9.68 19.85 -12.26
CA PHE A 72 -9.56 19.28 -10.91
C PHE A 72 -9.45 17.72 -10.87
N VAL A 73 -8.86 17.09 -11.89
CA VAL A 73 -8.98 15.62 -12.09
C VAL A 73 -7.69 14.84 -11.82
N ASN A 74 -6.66 15.38 -11.14
CA ASN A 74 -5.40 14.62 -11.00
C ASN A 74 -4.57 14.81 -9.72
N THR A 75 -5.08 15.50 -8.70
CA THR A 75 -4.30 15.78 -7.48
C THR A 75 -4.09 14.55 -6.59
N ASP A 76 -5.04 13.63 -6.54
CA ASP A 76 -4.98 12.45 -5.65
C ASP A 76 -4.04 11.37 -6.19
N GLY A 77 -4.02 11.16 -7.51
CA GLY A 77 -3.07 10.25 -8.16
C GLY A 77 -1.62 10.75 -8.12
N ASP A 78 -1.41 12.07 -8.16
CA ASP A 78 -0.10 12.68 -7.97
C ASP A 78 0.39 12.53 -6.52
N LEU A 79 -0.52 12.51 -5.55
CA LEU A 79 -0.19 12.36 -4.14
C LEU A 79 0.35 10.98 -3.78
N HIS A 80 -0.36 9.93 -4.22
CA HIS A 80 0.04 8.55 -3.99
C HIS A 80 1.41 8.24 -4.59
N LYS A 81 1.68 8.74 -5.80
CA LYS A 81 3.00 8.63 -6.44
C LYS A 81 4.09 9.31 -5.62
N LYS A 82 3.84 10.50 -5.07
CA LYS A 82 4.81 11.19 -4.20
C LYS A 82 5.08 10.40 -2.92
N LEU A 83 4.06 9.80 -2.29
CA LEU A 83 4.26 8.91 -1.13
C LEU A 83 5.14 7.70 -1.48
N LEU A 84 4.94 7.09 -2.65
CA LEU A 84 5.79 5.98 -3.11
C LEU A 84 7.23 6.41 -3.38
N VAL A 85 7.45 7.62 -3.91
CA VAL A 85 8.80 8.19 -4.05
C VAL A 85 9.45 8.38 -2.69
N VAL A 86 8.71 8.88 -1.68
CA VAL A 86 9.20 9.00 -0.31
C VAL A 86 9.59 7.62 0.25
N LEU A 87 8.73 6.62 0.09
CA LEU A 87 9.02 5.23 0.50
C LEU A 87 10.26 4.66 -0.20
N SER A 88 10.42 4.93 -1.50
CA SER A 88 11.63 4.53 -2.23
C SER A 88 12.89 5.19 -1.67
N ASN A 89 12.83 6.48 -1.35
CA ASN A 89 13.95 7.21 -0.76
C ASN A 89 14.30 6.68 0.65
N ILE A 90 13.28 6.41 1.47
CA ILE A 90 13.46 5.77 2.78
C ILE A 90 14.16 4.43 2.62
N GLY A 91 13.66 3.58 1.72
CA GLY A 91 14.23 2.26 1.43
C GLY A 91 15.69 2.34 0.97
N TYR A 92 16.00 3.25 0.05
CA TYR A 92 17.37 3.48 -0.44
C TYR A 92 18.31 3.96 0.67
N CYS A 93 17.87 4.91 1.50
CA CYS A 93 18.64 5.37 2.65
C CYS A 93 18.90 4.24 3.66
N LYS A 94 17.87 3.45 3.95
CA LYS A 94 17.91 2.33 4.89
C LYS A 94 18.82 1.19 4.44
N ALA A 95 18.78 0.83 3.16
CA ALA A 95 19.42 -0.38 2.64
C ALA A 95 20.79 -0.14 2.00
N GLU A 96 21.04 1.04 1.43
CA GLU A 96 22.23 1.29 0.61
C GLU A 96 23.03 2.51 1.12
N LEU A 97 22.43 3.70 1.09
CA LEU A 97 23.18 4.95 1.29
C LEU A 97 23.82 5.04 2.68
N SER A 98 23.09 4.65 3.73
CA SER A 98 23.58 4.72 5.11
C SER A 98 24.79 3.82 5.32
N GLU A 99 24.74 2.57 4.86
CA GLU A 99 25.85 1.62 4.96
C GLU A 99 27.06 2.04 4.10
N GLU A 100 26.83 2.53 2.87
CA GLU A 100 27.91 2.98 1.99
C GLU A 100 28.67 4.15 2.61
N LEU A 101 27.94 5.19 3.04
CA LEU A 101 28.56 6.38 3.64
C LEU A 101 29.20 6.06 4.99
N TYR A 102 28.57 5.20 5.81
CA TYR A 102 29.15 4.78 7.09
C TYR A 102 30.47 4.04 6.86
N SER A 103 30.49 3.06 5.96
CA SER A 103 31.70 2.30 5.60
C SER A 103 32.82 3.19 5.09
N LYS A 104 32.48 4.21 4.29
CA LYS A 104 33.45 5.15 3.72
C LYS A 104 34.09 6.05 4.76
N TYR A 105 33.32 6.63 5.67
CA TYR A 105 33.80 7.68 6.57
C TYR A 105 34.15 7.21 7.99
N ARG A 106 33.77 5.99 8.39
CA ARG A 106 34.02 5.45 9.75
C ARG A 106 35.45 5.56 10.26
N HIS A 107 36.43 5.52 9.36
CA HIS A 107 37.85 5.59 9.72
C HIS A 107 38.23 6.93 10.38
N ILE A 108 37.39 7.96 10.23
CA ILE A 108 37.58 9.28 10.84
C ILE A 108 37.29 9.23 12.35
N TRP A 109 36.22 8.58 12.77
CA TRP A 109 35.78 8.56 14.18
C TRP A 109 35.97 7.23 14.91
N SER A 110 36.21 6.14 14.19
CA SER A 110 36.44 4.81 14.75
C SER A 110 37.75 4.22 14.19
N PRO A 111 38.92 4.72 14.66
CA PRO A 111 40.22 4.17 14.28
C PRO A 111 40.52 2.80 14.93
N VAL A 112 39.84 2.47 16.04
CA VAL A 112 40.00 1.21 16.78
C VAL A 112 38.95 0.19 16.32
N ARG A 113 39.34 -1.09 16.19
CA ARG A 113 38.53 -2.22 15.70
C ARG A 113 37.37 -2.62 16.65
N ASN A 114 36.60 -1.69 17.21
CA ASN A 114 35.41 -2.02 17.99
C ASN A 114 34.22 -2.21 17.05
N ASN A 115 34.00 -3.45 16.60
CA ASN A 115 32.91 -3.80 15.69
C ASN A 115 31.52 -3.75 16.36
N GLU A 116 31.44 -3.76 17.69
CA GLU A 116 30.17 -3.79 18.42
C GLU A 116 29.41 -2.46 18.33
N GLU A 117 30.11 -1.34 18.55
CA GLU A 117 29.58 0.04 18.48
C GLU A 117 29.18 0.42 17.04
N ARG A 118 29.93 -0.10 16.05
CA ARG A 118 29.50 -0.04 14.63
C ARG A 118 28.13 -0.67 14.42
N SER A 119 27.87 -1.79 15.10
CA SER A 119 26.62 -2.53 14.93
C SER A 119 25.46 -1.92 15.71
N SER A 120 25.71 -1.04 16.69
CA SER A 120 24.63 -0.33 17.40
C SER A 120 24.16 0.86 16.58
N ASP A 121 25.06 1.75 16.16
CA ASP A 121 24.70 2.98 15.45
C ASP A 121 23.90 2.73 14.18
N MET A 122 24.39 1.81 13.35
CA MET A 122 23.74 1.47 12.08
C MET A 122 22.43 0.73 12.30
N ARG A 123 22.32 -0.05 13.38
CA ARG A 123 21.09 -0.75 13.74
C ARG A 123 20.03 0.23 14.23
N ASP A 124 20.42 1.20 15.06
CA ASP A 124 19.52 2.25 15.54
C ASP A 124 19.02 3.09 14.37
N LEU A 125 19.92 3.51 13.47
CA LEU A 125 19.56 4.24 12.27
C LEU A 125 18.62 3.46 11.34
N ARG A 126 18.92 2.17 11.11
CA ARG A 126 18.06 1.28 10.32
C ARG A 126 16.70 1.06 10.97
N THR A 127 16.65 1.05 12.30
CA THR A 127 15.40 0.95 13.06
C THR A 127 14.57 2.22 12.89
N SER A 128 15.19 3.41 12.97
CA SER A 128 14.53 4.69 12.70
C SER A 128 13.95 4.77 11.28
N PHE A 129 14.71 4.36 10.25
CA PHE A 129 14.18 4.32 8.88
C PHE A 129 13.09 3.27 8.70
N SER A 130 13.17 2.12 9.39
CA SER A 130 12.10 1.12 9.35
C SER A 130 10.81 1.66 9.96
N ALA A 131 10.89 2.32 11.12
CA ALA A 131 9.71 2.93 11.75
C ALA A 131 9.09 4.03 10.87
N LEU A 132 9.92 4.82 10.20
CA LEU A 132 9.44 5.82 9.24
C LEU A 132 8.79 5.19 8.00
N GLU A 133 9.38 4.11 7.47
CA GLU A 133 8.81 3.36 6.35
C GLU A 133 7.41 2.84 6.68
N GLU A 134 7.22 2.24 7.85
CA GLU A 134 5.91 1.80 8.33
C GLU A 134 4.92 2.97 8.36
N LYS A 135 5.31 4.09 8.98
CA LYS A 135 4.43 5.26 9.13
C LYS A 135 3.95 5.83 7.79
N VAL A 136 4.84 5.94 6.80
CA VAL A 136 4.47 6.45 5.46
C VAL A 136 3.71 5.38 4.67
N LEU A 137 4.03 4.10 4.85
CA LEU A 137 3.30 3.00 4.22
C LEU A 137 1.86 2.94 4.72
N ASP A 138 1.63 3.11 6.02
CA ASP A 138 0.31 3.16 6.63
C ASP A 138 -0.56 4.29 6.04
N GLN A 139 0.05 5.45 5.78
CA GLN A 139 -0.64 6.56 5.12
C GLN A 139 -1.09 6.18 3.70
N TYR A 140 -0.19 5.55 2.94
CA TYR A 140 -0.48 5.09 1.58
C TYR A 140 -1.58 4.02 1.58
N THR A 141 -1.45 2.98 2.41
CA THR A 141 -2.41 1.88 2.46
C THR A 141 -3.76 2.35 2.98
N PHE A 142 -3.80 3.23 3.98
CA PHE A 142 -5.05 3.84 4.46
C PHE A 142 -5.81 4.57 3.34
N ALA A 143 -5.11 5.37 2.53
CA ALA A 143 -5.71 6.08 1.43
C ALA A 143 -6.26 5.12 0.35
N LYS A 144 -5.49 4.08 -0.02
CA LYS A 144 -5.95 3.05 -0.97
C LYS A 144 -7.10 2.21 -0.42
N SER A 145 -7.11 1.86 0.87
CA SER A 145 -8.19 1.14 1.52
C SER A 145 -9.51 1.91 1.48
N ASN A 146 -9.49 3.26 1.49
CA ASN A 146 -10.71 4.04 1.30
C ASN A 146 -11.27 3.95 -0.12
N LEU A 147 -10.40 3.92 -1.15
CA LEU A 147 -10.83 3.68 -2.54
C LEU A 147 -11.43 2.28 -2.69
N ILE A 148 -10.78 1.28 -2.09
CA ILE A 148 -11.27 -0.10 -2.07
C ILE A 148 -12.62 -0.17 -1.34
N ARG A 149 -12.79 0.53 -0.21
CA ARG A 149 -14.07 0.57 0.52
C ARG A 149 -15.20 1.11 -0.34
N SER A 150 -15.00 2.24 -1.03
CA SER A 150 -16.02 2.80 -1.91
C SER A 150 -16.38 1.85 -3.05
N ALA A 151 -15.40 1.15 -3.63
CA ALA A 151 -15.65 0.18 -4.68
C ALA A 151 -16.32 -1.10 -4.16
N ALA A 152 -15.96 -1.57 -2.97
CA ALA A 152 -16.60 -2.72 -2.32
C ALA A 152 -18.06 -2.42 -1.95
N GLN A 153 -18.35 -1.19 -1.50
CA GLN A 153 -19.73 -0.72 -1.31
C GLN A 153 -20.51 -0.74 -2.63
N SER A 154 -19.93 -0.19 -3.71
CA SER A 154 -20.56 -0.23 -5.03
C SER A 154 -20.78 -1.67 -5.54
N TYR A 155 -19.82 -2.55 -5.32
CA TYR A 155 -19.89 -3.98 -5.66
C TYR A 155 -21.04 -4.71 -4.94
N LEU A 156 -21.21 -4.47 -3.65
CA LEU A 156 -22.27 -5.13 -2.85
C LEU A 156 -23.64 -4.44 -2.99
N LEU A 157 -23.70 -3.11 -3.09
CA LEU A 157 -24.94 -2.34 -2.91
C LEU A 157 -25.45 -1.69 -4.20
N ASP A 158 -24.56 -1.19 -5.06
CA ASP A 158 -24.92 -0.38 -6.24
C ASP A 158 -24.75 -1.11 -7.58
N SER A 159 -24.51 -2.42 -7.53
CA SER A 159 -24.23 -3.27 -8.71
C SER A 159 -25.46 -3.56 -9.59
N GLY A 160 -26.60 -2.95 -9.28
CA GLY A 160 -27.86 -3.14 -10.03
C GLY A 160 -28.55 -4.49 -9.78
N ILE A 161 -28.09 -5.25 -8.77
CA ILE A 161 -28.69 -6.53 -8.40
C ILE A 161 -29.50 -6.38 -7.12
N TYR A 162 -30.72 -6.88 -7.18
CA TYR A 162 -31.56 -7.09 -6.01
C TYR A 162 -31.28 -8.50 -5.48
N TRP A 163 -30.56 -8.60 -4.37
CA TRP A 163 -30.11 -9.89 -3.82
C TRP A 163 -31.24 -10.88 -3.47
N GLY A 164 -32.45 -10.38 -3.19
CA GLY A 164 -33.63 -11.23 -2.95
C GLY A 164 -34.38 -11.68 -4.21
N ALA A 165 -33.93 -11.27 -5.39
CA ALA A 165 -34.47 -11.67 -6.69
C ALA A 165 -33.35 -11.67 -7.75
N ALA A 166 -32.23 -12.31 -7.41
CA ALA A 166 -31.04 -12.26 -8.22
C ALA A 166 -31.23 -13.11 -9.50
N PRO A 167 -30.68 -12.66 -10.64
CA PRO A 167 -30.73 -13.45 -11.86
C PRO A 167 -29.91 -14.73 -11.70
N MET A 168 -30.20 -15.73 -12.54
CA MET A 168 -29.41 -16.96 -12.60
C MET A 168 -27.93 -16.65 -12.86
N VAL A 169 -27.06 -17.34 -12.12
CA VAL A 169 -25.60 -17.18 -12.19
C VAL A 169 -25.11 -17.59 -13.58
N LYS A 170 -24.34 -16.71 -14.23
CA LYS A 170 -23.78 -16.93 -15.58
C LYS A 170 -22.27 -16.72 -15.68
N GLY A 171 -21.65 -16.23 -14.62
CA GLY A 171 -20.26 -15.80 -14.56
C GLY A 171 -20.09 -14.70 -13.51
N ILE A 172 -18.89 -14.15 -13.38
CA ILE A 172 -18.65 -13.01 -12.47
C ILE A 172 -19.19 -11.72 -13.09
N ARG A 173 -19.58 -10.77 -12.25
CA ARG A 173 -20.08 -9.47 -12.68
C ARG A 173 -18.93 -8.51 -13.03
N ASP A 174 -19.25 -7.51 -13.85
CA ASP A 174 -18.30 -6.42 -14.14
C ASP A 174 -17.87 -5.67 -12.87
N ALA A 175 -18.77 -5.56 -11.89
CA ALA A 175 -18.46 -4.97 -10.58
C ALA A 175 -17.32 -5.70 -9.85
N THR A 176 -17.19 -7.03 -10.03
CA THR A 176 -16.08 -7.82 -9.50
C THR A 176 -14.77 -7.40 -10.15
N LEU A 177 -14.77 -7.20 -11.47
CA LEU A 177 -13.60 -6.76 -12.23
C LEU A 177 -13.23 -5.32 -11.91
N ASP A 178 -14.21 -4.42 -11.76
CA ASP A 178 -13.95 -3.02 -11.41
C ASP A 178 -13.26 -2.90 -10.04
N LEU A 179 -13.72 -3.67 -9.05
CA LEU A 179 -13.06 -3.75 -7.75
C LEU A 179 -11.64 -4.34 -7.86
N LEU A 180 -11.48 -5.41 -8.64
CA LEU A 180 -10.17 -6.03 -8.83
C LEU A 180 -9.19 -5.12 -9.58
N HIS A 181 -9.65 -4.35 -10.56
CA HIS A 181 -8.83 -3.40 -11.30
C HIS A 181 -8.22 -2.30 -10.42
N ILE A 182 -8.89 -1.94 -9.31
CA ILE A 182 -8.29 -1.04 -8.32
C ILE A 182 -7.05 -1.68 -7.69
N LEU A 183 -7.12 -2.96 -7.31
CA LEU A 183 -5.97 -3.70 -6.79
C LEU A 183 -4.88 -3.88 -7.84
N VAL A 184 -5.23 -4.15 -9.11
CA VAL A 184 -4.27 -4.22 -10.22
C VAL A 184 -3.55 -2.89 -10.41
N ALA A 185 -4.29 -1.77 -10.36
CA ALA A 185 -3.72 -0.43 -10.47
C ALA A 185 -2.75 -0.14 -9.31
N VAL A 186 -3.13 -0.50 -8.08
CA VAL A 186 -2.24 -0.37 -6.91
C VAL A 186 -1.00 -1.24 -7.06
N HIS A 187 -1.15 -2.50 -7.50
CA HIS A 187 -0.02 -3.39 -7.75
C HIS A 187 0.97 -2.76 -8.75
N ALA A 188 0.47 -2.28 -9.89
CA ALA A 188 1.31 -1.63 -10.90
C ALA A 188 2.01 -0.37 -10.36
N GLU A 189 1.29 0.46 -9.59
CA GLU A 189 1.83 1.68 -8.99
C GLU A 189 2.99 1.36 -8.03
N VAL A 190 2.77 0.43 -7.10
CA VAL A 190 3.78 0.04 -6.09
C VAL A 190 4.94 -0.70 -6.75
N TYR A 191 4.68 -1.57 -7.73
CA TYR A 191 5.72 -2.26 -8.49
C TYR A 191 6.68 -1.27 -9.17
N SER A 192 6.15 -0.15 -9.68
CA SER A 192 6.95 0.90 -10.32
C SER A 192 7.64 1.84 -9.32
N GLY A 193 6.97 2.19 -8.22
CA GLY A 193 7.39 3.23 -7.30
C GLY A 193 8.20 2.74 -6.10
N ALA A 194 7.86 1.59 -5.52
CA ALA A 194 8.46 1.06 -4.30
C ALA A 194 8.42 -0.48 -4.28
N ARG A 195 9.00 -1.11 -5.31
CA ARG A 195 8.92 -2.57 -5.55
C ARG A 195 9.20 -3.46 -4.32
N PRO A 196 10.20 -3.18 -3.45
CA PRO A 196 10.46 -4.01 -2.27
C PRO A 196 9.29 -4.08 -1.28
N LEU A 197 8.37 -3.11 -1.31
CA LEU A 197 7.19 -3.05 -0.43
C LEU A 197 5.94 -3.66 -1.06
N LEU A 198 6.01 -4.15 -2.30
CA LEU A 198 4.84 -4.64 -3.05
C LEU A 198 4.10 -5.76 -2.30
N GLU A 199 4.82 -6.80 -1.89
CA GLU A 199 4.20 -7.94 -1.20
C GLU A 199 3.50 -7.51 0.08
N LYS A 200 4.18 -6.68 0.88
CA LYS A 200 3.64 -6.15 2.14
C LYS A 200 2.41 -5.28 1.90
N THR A 201 2.47 -4.39 0.91
CA THR A 201 1.37 -3.49 0.56
C THR A 201 0.15 -4.27 0.11
N MET A 202 0.32 -5.24 -0.78
CA MET A 202 -0.79 -6.05 -1.29
C MET A 202 -1.42 -6.91 -0.19
N LYS A 203 -0.62 -7.50 0.71
CA LYS A 203 -1.15 -8.25 1.88
C LYS A 203 -2.06 -7.39 2.76
N ILE A 204 -1.58 -6.19 3.14
CA ILE A 204 -2.37 -5.25 3.95
C ILE A 204 -3.70 -4.89 3.27
N LEU A 205 -3.67 -4.64 1.95
CA LEU A 205 -4.87 -4.22 1.21
C LEU A 205 -5.84 -5.38 0.95
N VAL A 206 -5.35 -6.60 0.76
CA VAL A 206 -6.19 -7.80 0.58
C VAL A 206 -6.84 -8.20 1.91
N GLU A 207 -6.10 -8.16 3.03
CA GLU A 207 -6.67 -8.29 4.38
C GLU A 207 -7.77 -7.24 4.60
N GLY A 208 -7.44 -5.96 4.35
CA GLY A 208 -8.40 -4.87 4.49
C GLY A 208 -9.62 -5.00 3.58
N LEU A 209 -9.49 -5.59 2.38
CA LEU A 209 -10.63 -5.86 1.49
C LEU A 209 -11.62 -6.85 2.12
N VAL A 210 -11.12 -7.94 2.71
CA VAL A 210 -11.99 -8.94 3.35
C VAL A 210 -12.70 -8.35 4.57
N ASP A 211 -11.98 -7.58 5.39
CA ASP A 211 -12.57 -6.85 6.52
C ASP A 211 -13.63 -5.85 6.05
N ILE A 212 -13.39 -5.16 4.94
CA ILE A 212 -14.36 -4.26 4.32
C ILE A 212 -15.60 -5.03 3.85
N PHE A 213 -15.47 -6.19 3.20
CA PHE A 213 -16.63 -6.99 2.81
C PHE A 213 -17.47 -7.39 4.01
N LEU A 214 -16.84 -7.85 5.09
CA LEU A 214 -17.53 -8.16 6.36
C LEU A 214 -18.23 -6.93 6.94
N SER A 215 -17.54 -5.79 7.02
CA SER A 215 -18.10 -4.55 7.56
C SER A 215 -19.32 -4.08 6.75
N VAL A 216 -19.17 -4.02 5.42
CA VAL A 216 -20.25 -3.60 4.51
C VAL A 216 -21.44 -4.55 4.59
N PHE A 217 -21.19 -5.86 4.68
CA PHE A 217 -22.26 -6.83 4.89
C PHE A 217 -22.98 -6.56 6.22
N HIS A 218 -22.27 -6.46 7.34
CA HIS A 218 -22.88 -6.26 8.65
C HIS A 218 -23.64 -4.92 8.78
N GLU A 219 -23.11 -3.85 8.19
CA GLU A 219 -23.75 -2.53 8.18
C GLU A 219 -25.09 -2.53 7.40
N ASN A 220 -25.23 -3.42 6.41
CA ASN A 220 -26.34 -3.40 5.45
C ASN A 220 -27.23 -4.66 5.46
N LYS A 221 -26.92 -5.68 6.27
CA LYS A 221 -27.69 -6.94 6.35
C LYS A 221 -29.17 -6.79 6.73
N THR A 222 -29.55 -5.65 7.31
CA THR A 222 -30.94 -5.34 7.68
C THR A 222 -31.62 -4.33 6.75
N LYS A 223 -30.87 -3.75 5.80
CA LYS A 223 -31.34 -2.72 4.88
C LYS A 223 -31.25 -3.22 3.44
N ASP A 224 -30.12 -2.99 2.79
CA ASP A 224 -29.92 -3.25 1.37
C ASP A 224 -29.72 -4.74 1.06
N ILE A 225 -29.16 -5.50 2.01
CA ILE A 225 -29.00 -6.97 1.93
C ILE A 225 -30.01 -7.66 2.87
N ARG A 226 -31.24 -7.13 2.93
CA ARG A 226 -32.29 -7.69 3.81
C ARG A 226 -32.73 -9.08 3.36
N LEU A 227 -32.81 -9.31 2.06
CA LEU A 227 -33.16 -10.59 1.45
C LEU A 227 -32.00 -11.05 0.57
N LEU A 228 -31.65 -12.33 0.68
CA LEU A 228 -30.65 -13.00 -0.13
C LEU A 228 -31.25 -14.32 -0.61
N ASP A 229 -31.61 -14.39 -1.90
CA ASP A 229 -32.13 -15.62 -2.48
C ASP A 229 -31.00 -16.61 -2.84
N ALA A 230 -31.37 -17.81 -3.28
CA ALA A 230 -30.41 -18.86 -3.63
C ALA A 230 -29.45 -18.43 -4.76
N ASN A 231 -29.93 -17.69 -5.76
CA ASN A 231 -29.10 -17.22 -6.86
C ASN A 231 -28.12 -16.15 -6.40
N GLY A 232 -28.55 -15.22 -5.55
CA GLY A 232 -27.73 -14.16 -4.99
C GLY A 232 -26.63 -14.73 -4.11
N PHE A 233 -26.96 -15.74 -3.30
CA PHE A 233 -25.97 -16.50 -2.54
C PHE A 233 -24.95 -17.17 -3.47
N CYS A 234 -25.39 -17.94 -4.48
CA CYS A 234 -24.48 -18.60 -5.43
C CYS A 234 -23.60 -17.60 -6.20
N GLN A 235 -24.15 -16.45 -6.60
CA GLN A 235 -23.39 -15.39 -7.28
C GLN A 235 -22.27 -14.84 -6.38
N LEU A 236 -22.57 -14.55 -5.11
CA LEU A 236 -21.58 -14.05 -4.16
C LEU A 236 -20.51 -15.10 -3.86
N MET A 237 -20.90 -16.37 -3.70
CA MET A 237 -19.95 -17.45 -3.45
C MET A 237 -18.96 -17.63 -4.61
N LEU A 238 -19.45 -17.63 -5.87
CA LEU A 238 -18.60 -17.68 -7.06
C LEU A 238 -17.61 -16.51 -7.10
N GLU A 239 -18.06 -15.29 -6.81
CA GLU A 239 -17.21 -14.10 -6.88
C GLU A 239 -16.20 -14.00 -5.75
N LEU A 240 -16.57 -14.42 -4.53
CA LEU A 240 -15.65 -14.51 -3.40
C LEU A 240 -14.57 -15.56 -3.64
N GLU A 241 -14.93 -16.72 -4.19
CA GLU A 241 -13.96 -17.76 -4.58
C GLU A 241 -13.04 -17.29 -5.71
N TYR A 242 -13.58 -16.51 -6.65
CA TYR A 242 -12.76 -15.85 -7.67
C TYR A 242 -11.74 -14.88 -7.04
N PHE A 243 -12.14 -14.00 -6.11
CA PHE A 243 -11.20 -13.14 -5.40
C PHE A 243 -10.15 -13.94 -4.63
N GLU A 244 -10.55 -14.98 -3.90
CA GLU A 244 -9.66 -15.85 -3.15
C GLU A 244 -8.63 -16.53 -4.05
N THR A 245 -9.06 -17.04 -5.20
CA THR A 245 -8.19 -17.71 -6.17
C THR A 245 -7.19 -16.73 -6.80
N VAL A 246 -7.68 -15.58 -7.27
CA VAL A 246 -6.83 -14.59 -7.94
C VAL A 246 -5.80 -14.00 -6.99
N LEU A 247 -6.20 -13.69 -5.76
CA LEU A 247 -5.37 -12.97 -4.79
C LEU A 247 -4.66 -13.91 -3.80
N HIS A 248 -4.68 -15.24 -4.03
CA HIS A 248 -4.23 -16.26 -3.07
C HIS A 248 -2.83 -16.00 -2.49
N THR A 249 -1.90 -15.45 -3.28
CA THR A 249 -0.53 -15.15 -2.82
C THR A 249 -0.46 -14.08 -1.73
N TYR A 250 -1.52 -13.28 -1.58
CA TYR A 250 -1.61 -12.18 -0.63
C TYR A 250 -2.61 -12.44 0.50
N PHE A 251 -3.29 -13.59 0.51
CA PHE A 251 -4.14 -13.99 1.62
C PHE A 251 -3.29 -14.40 2.82
N SER A 252 -3.54 -13.76 3.96
CA SER A 252 -3.05 -14.23 5.26
C SER A 252 -4.01 -15.23 5.89
N PRO A 253 -3.56 -16.01 6.90
CA PRO A 253 -4.44 -16.88 7.67
C PRO A 253 -5.64 -16.13 8.28
N GLU A 254 -5.42 -14.91 8.74
CA GLU A 254 -6.45 -14.03 9.29
C GLU A 254 -7.47 -13.63 8.22
N ALA A 255 -7.03 -13.21 7.03
CA ALA A 255 -7.92 -12.91 5.91
C ALA A 255 -8.72 -14.14 5.46
N GLN A 256 -8.11 -15.33 5.45
CA GLN A 256 -8.82 -16.57 5.12
C GLN A 256 -9.90 -16.89 6.16
N GLN A 257 -9.62 -16.68 7.44
CA GLN A 257 -10.61 -16.87 8.49
C GLN A 257 -11.75 -15.85 8.39
N ALA A 258 -11.44 -14.58 8.12
CA ALA A 258 -12.44 -13.54 7.89
C ALA A 258 -13.31 -13.84 6.65
N MET A 259 -12.71 -14.33 5.57
CA MET A 259 -13.43 -14.74 4.36
C MET A 259 -14.41 -15.89 4.65
N LYS A 260 -13.97 -16.91 5.41
CA LYS A 260 -14.86 -18.00 5.84
C LYS A 260 -16.00 -17.49 6.70
N SER A 261 -15.73 -16.58 7.64
CA SER A 261 -16.77 -15.96 8.46
C SER A 261 -17.78 -15.20 7.59
N LEU A 262 -17.34 -14.49 6.54
CA LEU A 262 -18.25 -13.83 5.60
C LEU A 262 -19.14 -14.84 4.87
N GLN A 263 -18.56 -15.92 4.37
CA GLN A 263 -19.29 -17.00 3.69
C GLN A 263 -20.34 -17.65 4.60
N GLU A 264 -19.99 -17.91 5.87
CA GLU A 264 -20.90 -18.44 6.89
C GLU A 264 -22.07 -17.47 7.16
N ASN A 265 -21.77 -16.17 7.34
CA ASN A 265 -22.77 -15.13 7.54
C ASN A 265 -23.72 -14.98 6.32
N LEU A 266 -23.19 -15.12 5.11
CA LEU A 266 -24.00 -15.09 3.88
C LEU A 266 -24.92 -16.32 3.79
N LEU A 267 -24.42 -17.50 4.17
CA LEU A 267 -25.23 -18.72 4.21
C LEU A 267 -26.36 -18.59 5.25
N GLU A 268 -26.06 -18.11 6.45
CA GLU A 268 -27.07 -17.83 7.47
C GLU A 268 -28.14 -16.88 6.90
N LYS A 269 -27.72 -15.79 6.24
CA LYS A 269 -28.64 -14.81 5.66
C LYS A 269 -29.52 -15.38 4.54
N ALA A 270 -28.98 -16.26 3.70
CA ALA A 270 -29.75 -16.94 2.67
C ALA A 270 -30.79 -17.87 3.30
N CYS A 271 -30.43 -18.60 4.36
CA CYS A 271 -31.34 -19.47 5.09
C CYS A 271 -32.46 -18.69 5.79
N GLU A 272 -32.14 -17.57 6.44
CA GLU A 272 -33.12 -16.64 7.01
C GLU A 272 -34.13 -16.16 5.95
N SER A 273 -33.62 -15.78 4.77
CA SER A 273 -34.46 -15.25 3.68
C SER A 273 -35.43 -16.31 3.13
N VAL A 274 -34.99 -17.56 3.03
CA VAL A 274 -35.85 -18.69 2.66
C VAL A 274 -36.92 -18.93 3.72
N ALA A 275 -36.57 -18.89 5.01
CA ALA A 275 -37.52 -19.03 6.10
C ALA A 275 -38.57 -17.89 6.11
N GLU A 276 -38.14 -16.63 5.95
CA GLU A 276 -39.04 -15.47 5.87
C GLU A 276 -40.02 -15.57 4.68
N ALA A 277 -39.57 -16.11 3.55
CA ALA A 277 -40.40 -16.33 2.37
C ALA A 277 -41.46 -17.42 2.61
N MET A 278 -41.14 -18.46 3.40
CA MET A 278 -42.07 -19.53 3.77
C MET A 278 -43.13 -19.06 4.77
N GLU A 279 -42.79 -18.14 5.67
CA GLU A 279 -43.72 -17.60 6.68
C GLU A 279 -44.71 -16.57 6.12
N ASN A 280 -44.36 -15.85 5.04
CA ASN A 280 -45.23 -14.84 4.41
C ASN A 280 -45.47 -15.07 2.90
N PRO A 281 -46.21 -16.12 2.47
CA PRO A 281 -46.50 -16.39 1.05
C PRO A 281 -47.44 -15.36 0.38
N GLY A 282 -48.02 -14.42 1.14
CA GLY A 282 -49.34 -13.85 0.85
C GLY A 282 -49.42 -12.52 0.08
N HIS A 283 -48.34 -11.92 -0.41
CA HIS A 283 -48.38 -10.57 -1.04
C HIS A 283 -47.84 -10.46 -2.48
N GLN A 284 -47.57 -11.58 -3.16
CA GLN A 284 -47.42 -11.55 -4.62
C GLN A 284 -48.80 -11.42 -5.27
N ARG A 285 -48.98 -10.31 -5.99
CA ARG A 285 -50.23 -9.86 -6.60
C ARG A 285 -50.99 -10.99 -7.30
N ARG A 286 -52.17 -11.28 -6.77
CA ARG A 286 -53.24 -12.06 -7.41
C ARG A 286 -53.53 -11.48 -8.81
N PRO A 287 -53.29 -12.20 -9.92
CA PRO A 287 -53.91 -11.84 -11.19
C PRO A 287 -55.39 -12.21 -11.10
N THR A 288 -56.26 -11.21 -11.20
CA THR A 288 -57.71 -11.41 -11.29
C THR A 288 -58.05 -12.07 -12.64
N ARG A 289 -58.25 -13.39 -12.68
CA ARG A 289 -59.28 -14.03 -13.53
C ARG A 289 -59.42 -15.52 -13.21
N GLY A 290 -60.66 -15.96 -13.00
CA GLY A 290 -60.97 -17.33 -12.63
C GLY A 290 -60.71 -18.35 -13.73
N SER A 291 -60.35 -19.56 -13.31
CA SER A 291 -60.75 -20.84 -13.90
C SER A 291 -60.29 -21.95 -12.96
N GLU A 292 -61.10 -23.00 -12.91
CA GLU A 292 -61.07 -24.12 -11.98
C GLU A 292 -59.87 -25.07 -12.18
N ASP A 293 -59.48 -25.73 -11.09
CA ASP A 293 -58.80 -27.02 -10.98
C ASP A 293 -57.57 -27.31 -11.85
N THR A 294 -56.39 -27.07 -11.28
CA THR A 294 -55.36 -28.11 -11.07
C THR A 294 -54.42 -27.61 -9.99
N ALA A 295 -54.38 -28.29 -8.85
CA ALA A 295 -53.37 -28.07 -7.81
C ALA A 295 -52.00 -28.51 -8.35
N SER A 296 -51.27 -27.56 -8.94
CA SER A 296 -49.83 -27.71 -9.15
C SER A 296 -49.16 -27.58 -7.79
N ASP A 297 -48.66 -28.70 -7.28
CA ASP A 297 -47.81 -28.83 -6.12
C ASP A 297 -46.41 -28.23 -6.41
N ASP A 298 -46.35 -26.95 -6.76
CA ASP A 298 -45.11 -26.17 -6.82
C ASP A 298 -44.84 -25.57 -5.44
N ARG A 299 -44.75 -26.44 -4.42
CA ARG A 299 -44.00 -26.08 -3.22
C ARG A 299 -42.54 -26.08 -3.66
N GLN A 300 -41.93 -24.89 -3.79
CA GLN A 300 -40.47 -24.80 -3.82
C GLN A 300 -39.95 -25.65 -2.65
N PRO A 301 -39.12 -26.67 -2.89
CA PRO A 301 -38.59 -27.49 -1.82
C PRO A 301 -37.87 -26.57 -0.84
N SER A 302 -38.13 -26.72 0.45
CA SER A 302 -37.39 -26.03 1.49
C SER A 302 -35.91 -26.31 1.27
N VAL A 303 -35.16 -25.32 0.78
CA VAL A 303 -33.75 -25.50 0.45
C VAL A 303 -32.99 -25.58 1.77
N SER A 304 -32.38 -26.73 2.06
CA SER A 304 -31.56 -26.86 3.25
C SER A 304 -30.25 -26.07 3.09
N PRO A 305 -29.56 -25.69 4.18
CA PRO A 305 -28.25 -25.03 4.09
C PRO A 305 -27.24 -25.86 3.26
N ASP A 306 -27.29 -27.18 3.39
CA ASP A 306 -26.43 -28.10 2.63
C ASP A 306 -26.76 -28.07 1.13
N ASP A 307 -28.03 -28.00 0.75
CA ASP A 307 -28.44 -27.87 -0.65
C ASP A 307 -27.95 -26.55 -1.26
N LEU A 308 -27.99 -25.45 -0.51
CA LEU A 308 -27.44 -24.16 -0.96
C LEU A 308 -25.93 -24.23 -1.18
N LEU A 309 -25.20 -24.89 -0.28
CA LEU A 309 -23.75 -25.10 -0.44
C LEU A 309 -23.43 -25.95 -1.66
N VAL A 310 -24.19 -27.02 -1.91
CA VAL A 310 -24.03 -27.86 -3.10
C VAL A 310 -24.31 -27.07 -4.38
N LEU A 311 -25.36 -26.24 -4.39
CA LEU A 311 -25.68 -25.37 -5.53
C LEU A 311 -24.56 -24.35 -5.81
N ALA A 312 -24.03 -23.72 -4.77
CA ALA A 312 -22.92 -22.77 -4.90
C ALA A 312 -21.65 -23.47 -5.42
N GLN A 313 -21.31 -24.64 -4.88
CA GLN A 313 -20.17 -25.44 -5.35
C GLN A 313 -20.32 -25.87 -6.80
N GLN A 314 -21.53 -26.25 -7.22
CA GLN A 314 -21.81 -26.60 -8.61
C GLN A 314 -21.59 -25.39 -9.53
N CYS A 315 -22.10 -24.20 -9.14
CA CYS A 315 -21.89 -22.96 -9.89
C CYS A 315 -20.40 -22.63 -10.05
N SER A 316 -19.63 -22.73 -8.95
CA SER A 316 -18.18 -22.53 -8.98
C SER A 316 -17.46 -23.53 -9.87
N SER A 317 -17.75 -24.82 -9.73
CA SER A 317 -17.14 -25.88 -10.54
C SER A 317 -17.37 -25.65 -12.04
N ASP A 318 -18.56 -25.17 -12.42
CA ASP A 318 -18.93 -25.00 -13.82
C ASP A 318 -18.36 -23.72 -14.44
N LEU A 319 -18.23 -22.64 -13.67
CA LEU A 319 -17.96 -21.30 -14.21
C LEU A 319 -16.57 -20.75 -13.87
N LEU A 320 -15.99 -21.09 -12.72
CA LEU A 320 -14.80 -20.42 -12.19
C LEU A 320 -13.61 -20.49 -13.14
N GLN A 321 -13.30 -21.68 -13.67
CA GLN A 321 -12.17 -21.87 -14.58
C GLN A 321 -12.34 -21.05 -15.88
N GLY A 322 -13.56 -21.04 -16.44
CA GLY A 322 -13.86 -20.26 -17.64
C GLY A 322 -13.72 -18.76 -17.39
N GLU A 323 -14.11 -18.28 -16.21
CA GLU A 323 -13.97 -16.87 -15.82
C GLU A 323 -12.51 -16.48 -15.60
N LEU A 324 -11.69 -17.33 -14.96
CA LEU A 324 -10.24 -17.12 -14.82
C LEU A 324 -9.55 -17.04 -16.18
N GLU A 325 -9.93 -17.89 -17.13
CA GLU A 325 -9.40 -17.85 -18.50
C GLU A 325 -9.84 -16.60 -19.25
N ARG A 326 -11.14 -16.23 -19.16
CA ARG A 326 -11.71 -15.03 -19.79
C ARG A 326 -11.04 -13.76 -19.29
N THR A 327 -10.67 -13.73 -18.01
CA THR A 327 -10.13 -12.54 -17.33
C THR A 327 -8.61 -12.58 -17.15
N ARG A 328 -7.93 -13.61 -17.69
CA ARG A 328 -6.50 -13.89 -17.49
C ARG A 328 -5.59 -12.67 -17.69
N LEU A 329 -5.87 -11.83 -18.68
CA LEU A 329 -5.07 -10.61 -18.93
C LEU A 329 -5.25 -9.55 -17.85
N ASN A 330 -6.44 -9.44 -17.25
CA ASN A 330 -6.74 -8.49 -16.20
C ASN A 330 -6.05 -8.85 -14.89
N ILE A 331 -5.81 -10.15 -14.66
CA ILE A 331 -5.32 -10.70 -13.39
C ILE A 331 -3.87 -11.21 -13.45
N ALA A 332 -3.21 -11.03 -14.60
CA ALA A 332 -1.88 -11.60 -14.86
C ALA A 332 -0.84 -11.22 -13.80
N CYS A 333 -0.91 -10.01 -13.25
CA CYS A 333 0.01 -9.53 -12.22
C CYS A 333 -0.07 -10.32 -10.90
N PHE A 334 -1.19 -10.98 -10.63
CA PHE A 334 -1.37 -11.79 -9.41
C PHE A 334 -1.09 -13.28 -9.65
N MET A 335 -1.18 -13.75 -10.89
CA MET A 335 -0.99 -15.16 -11.25
C MET A 335 0.41 -15.52 -11.74
N GLU A 336 1.26 -14.54 -12.07
CA GLU A 336 2.59 -14.79 -12.66
C GLU A 336 3.55 -15.58 -11.76
N SER A 337 3.35 -15.59 -10.44
CA SER A 337 4.12 -16.42 -9.50
C SER A 337 3.89 -17.94 -9.70
N THR A 338 2.74 -18.32 -10.26
CA THR A 338 2.39 -19.72 -10.55
C THR A 338 2.88 -20.17 -11.94
N LEU A 339 3.37 -19.24 -12.78
CA LEU A 339 3.77 -19.48 -14.18
C LEU A 339 5.29 -19.40 -14.43
N GLN A 340 6.13 -19.22 -13.41
CA GLN A 340 7.59 -19.33 -13.59
C GLN A 340 8.06 -20.79 -13.53
N PRO A 341 8.66 -21.34 -14.62
CA PRO A 341 9.44 -22.56 -14.52
C PRO A 341 10.73 -22.28 -13.74
N THR A 342 11.13 -23.28 -12.95
CA THR A 342 12.33 -23.34 -12.13
C THR A 342 13.62 -22.88 -12.82
N ALA A 343 14.27 -21.89 -12.18
CA ALA A 343 15.70 -21.61 -12.08
C ALA A 343 16.62 -21.64 -13.33
N ALA A 344 17.28 -20.49 -13.57
CA ALA A 344 18.69 -20.46 -13.95
C ALA A 344 19.48 -19.68 -12.88
N PRO A 345 20.74 -20.06 -12.56
CA PRO A 345 21.49 -19.45 -11.47
C PRO A 345 21.97 -18.06 -11.89
N ALA A 346 21.35 -17.01 -11.36
CA ALA A 346 21.82 -15.65 -11.55
C ALA A 346 23.02 -15.37 -10.62
N GLY A 347 24.15 -14.99 -11.21
CA GLY A 347 25.28 -14.39 -10.49
C GLY A 347 24.89 -13.11 -9.72
N PRO A 348 25.81 -12.51 -8.95
CA PRO A 348 25.50 -11.48 -7.97
C PRO A 348 24.86 -10.26 -8.65
N LYS A 349 23.57 -10.04 -8.40
CA LYS A 349 22.81 -8.89 -8.89
C LYS A 349 23.17 -7.63 -8.08
N PRO A 350 23.33 -6.45 -8.72
CA PRO A 350 23.25 -5.17 -8.02
C PRO A 350 21.81 -4.89 -7.56
N ALA A 351 21.69 -4.02 -6.56
CA ALA A 351 20.53 -3.83 -5.70
C ALA A 351 19.23 -3.36 -6.40
N ALA A 352 18.11 -3.60 -5.72
CA ALA A 352 16.73 -3.51 -6.22
C ALA A 352 16.19 -2.08 -6.45
N HIS A 353 17.02 -1.04 -6.32
CA HIS A 353 16.61 0.37 -6.34
C HIS A 353 17.00 1.15 -7.61
N SER A 354 17.33 0.47 -8.71
CA SER A 354 17.86 1.09 -9.94
C SER A 354 16.80 1.80 -10.85
N SER A 355 15.61 2.14 -10.37
CA SER A 355 14.53 2.65 -11.23
C SER A 355 14.65 4.12 -11.69
N TYR A 356 15.75 4.82 -11.39
CA TYR A 356 15.96 6.22 -11.82
C TYR A 356 17.28 6.48 -12.56
N GLN A 357 17.79 5.52 -13.34
CA GLN A 357 18.85 5.83 -14.32
C GLN A 357 18.22 6.36 -15.61
N ALA A 358 17.89 7.65 -15.62
CA ALA A 358 17.64 8.38 -16.85
C ALA A 358 18.85 8.24 -17.78
N GLN A 359 18.59 7.87 -19.03
CA GLN A 359 19.58 7.82 -20.11
C GLN A 359 20.13 9.23 -20.38
N HIS A 360 21.16 9.63 -19.64
CA HIS A 360 22.00 10.76 -19.99
C HIS A 360 23.43 10.26 -20.18
N ALA A 361 23.90 10.39 -21.43
CA ALA A 361 25.30 10.22 -21.80
C ALA A 361 26.21 11.04 -20.86
N PRO A 362 27.43 10.58 -20.56
CA PRO A 362 28.28 11.24 -19.58
C PRO A 362 28.76 12.59 -20.13
N VAL A 363 28.17 13.68 -19.65
CA VAL A 363 28.78 15.01 -19.73
C VAL A 363 29.88 15.04 -18.68
N GLN A 364 31.14 15.04 -19.14
CA GLN A 364 32.31 15.24 -18.29
C GLN A 364 32.18 16.59 -17.57
N THR A 365 31.93 16.55 -16.27
CA THR A 365 32.01 17.73 -15.41
C THR A 365 33.44 17.83 -14.87
N SER A 366 34.24 18.67 -15.52
CA SER A 366 35.56 19.05 -15.04
C SER A 366 35.43 19.97 -13.82
N SER A 367 35.80 19.46 -12.63
CA SER A 367 35.93 20.27 -11.41
C SER A 367 37.03 21.32 -11.54
N PRO A 368 36.82 22.58 -11.11
CA PRO A 368 37.87 23.60 -11.15
C PRO A 368 38.89 23.34 -10.04
N SER A 369 40.13 23.07 -10.46
CA SER A 369 41.28 22.93 -9.57
C SER A 369 41.73 24.31 -9.07
N PHE A 370 41.68 24.55 -7.76
CA PHE A 370 42.33 25.70 -7.14
C PHE A 370 43.86 25.53 -7.19
N ARG A 371 44.48 26.09 -8.23
CA ARG A 371 45.95 26.19 -8.33
C ARG A 371 46.43 27.45 -7.61
N ARG A 372 47.09 27.22 -6.49
CA ARG A 372 47.90 28.17 -5.74
C ARG A 372 48.94 28.83 -6.66
N GLN A 373 48.88 30.14 -6.85
CA GLN A 373 49.98 30.94 -7.41
C GLN A 373 50.49 31.91 -6.35
N GLN A 374 51.75 31.71 -5.98
CA GLN A 374 52.59 32.63 -5.22
C GLN A 374 53.27 33.60 -6.20
N THR A 375 53.06 34.90 -5.98
CA THR A 375 53.96 36.05 -6.28
C THR A 375 53.35 37.20 -5.48
N GLY A 376 53.99 37.94 -4.58
CA GLY A 376 55.34 38.47 -4.56
C GLY A 376 55.21 39.98 -4.27
N THR A 377 55.35 40.36 -3.00
CA THR A 377 55.81 41.67 -2.47
C THR A 377 55.34 43.00 -3.10
N SER A 378 54.47 43.74 -2.41
CA SER A 378 54.66 45.18 -2.09
C SER A 378 53.52 45.72 -1.19
N SER A 379 53.85 46.21 0.00
CA SER A 379 53.00 47.07 0.85
C SER A 379 53.39 48.55 0.64
N PRO A 380 52.75 49.54 1.31
CA PRO A 380 51.34 49.93 1.28
C PRO A 380 51.19 51.43 0.88
N VAL A 381 50.03 51.88 0.39
CA VAL A 381 49.74 53.33 0.32
C VAL A 381 48.37 53.64 0.93
N VAL A 382 48.45 54.42 2.00
CA VAL A 382 47.36 55.12 2.68
C VAL A 382 46.85 56.26 1.80
N SER A 383 45.53 56.42 1.67
CA SER A 383 44.91 57.76 1.58
C SER A 383 43.40 57.72 1.83
N ARG A 384 43.00 58.50 2.85
CA ARG A 384 41.62 58.85 3.23
C ARG A 384 41.11 60.03 2.38
N ARG A 385 39.77 60.09 2.25
CA ARG A 385 38.88 61.25 1.93
C ARG A 385 38.91 61.74 0.47
N ARG A 386 37.82 62.23 -0.15
CA ARG A 386 36.59 62.89 0.33
C ARG A 386 35.55 62.93 -0.81
N ARG A 387 34.29 62.60 -0.55
CA ARG A 387 33.13 63.48 -0.72
C ARG A 387 31.91 62.84 -0.09
#